data_AF-A0A918G5X9-F1
#
_entry.id   AF-A0A918G5X9-F1
#
_cell.length_a   1.000
_cell.length_b   1.000
_cell.length_c   1.000
_cell.angle_alpha   90.00
_cell.angle_beta   90.00
_cell.angle_gamma   90.00
#
_symmetry.space_group_name_H-M   'P 1'
#
loop_
_entity.id
_entity.type
_entity.pdbx_description
1 polymer ?
#
loop_
_entity_poly.entity_id
_entity_poly.type
_entity_poly.pdbx_seq_one_letter_code
_entity_poly.pdbx_strand_id
1 'polypeptide(L)'
;MQIVCLAGGTQNLYTVSTAKDFVPIWEQGWSDCSASRNEAPLGAAEQKALKTAGYDQPEDLDLLYERCVALSEDYEYSSSYDSFTPEEMAEISGALLLCPNHPAAKQVTAAIKKSKEDADLRAAKRLFGSGVYRVGEEVAPGTYAIEGDIANCYWERQDRNGEIIDNNFIGSAKRVQVTIRASDYAFTSDGCGEWRPA
;
A
#
# COMPACT_ATOMS: atom_id res chain seq x y z
N MET A 1 4.38 4.73 -29.02
CA MET A 1 4.84 5.49 -27.84
C MET A 1 6.34 5.33 -27.70
N GLN A 2 7.03 6.34 -27.19
CA GLN A 2 8.45 6.25 -26.86
C GLN A 2 8.63 6.11 -25.34
N ILE A 3 9.60 5.30 -24.93
CA ILE A 3 10.04 5.21 -23.55
C ILE A 3 11.54 5.42 -23.52
N VAL A 4 12.01 6.30 -22.64
CA VAL A 4 13.43 6.62 -22.47
C VAL A 4 13.82 6.25 -21.05
N CYS A 5 14.68 5.24 -20.89
CA CYS A 5 15.18 4.82 -19.59
C CYS A 5 16.64 5.27 -19.41
N LEU A 6 16.97 5.76 -18.22
CA LEU A 6 18.29 6.29 -17.87
C LEU A 6 19.08 5.28 -17.05
N ALA A 7 20.35 5.07 -17.43
CA ALA A 7 21.30 4.38 -16.57
C ALA A 7 22.73 4.87 -16.80
N GLY A 8 23.40 5.26 -15.70
CA GLY A 8 24.78 5.75 -15.74
C GLY A 8 25.00 6.92 -16.70
N GLY A 9 23.99 7.79 -16.87
CA GLY A 9 24.04 8.92 -17.80
C GLY A 9 23.77 8.59 -19.27
N THR A 10 23.46 7.33 -19.60
CA THR A 10 23.09 6.89 -20.95
C THR A 10 21.58 6.80 -21.10
N GLN A 11 21.06 7.28 -22.23
CA GLN A 11 19.65 7.17 -22.61
C GLN A 11 19.41 5.90 -23.45
N ASN A 12 18.47 5.06 -23.00
CA ASN A 12 18.02 3.88 -23.74
C ASN A 12 16.61 4.13 -24.27
N LEU A 13 16.47 4.16 -25.59
CA LEU A 13 15.20 4.45 -26.26
C LEU A 13 14.48 3.17 -26.68
N TYR A 14 13.22 3.05 -26.26
CA TYR A 14 12.31 1.97 -26.61
C TYR A 14 11.11 2.53 -27.38
N THR A 15 10.71 1.82 -28.44
CA THR A 15 9.47 2.13 -29.16
C THR A 15 8.43 1.06 -28.85
N VAL A 16 7.40 1.44 -28.10
CA VAL A 16 6.28 0.56 -27.74
C VAL A 16 5.19 0.69 -28.80
N SER A 17 4.88 -0.42 -29.47
CA SER A 17 3.84 -0.51 -30.50
C SER A 17 2.44 -0.56 -29.89
N THR A 18 1.40 -0.60 -30.74
CA THR A 18 0.00 -0.76 -30.29
C THR A 18 -0.27 -2.09 -29.59
N ALA A 19 0.60 -3.09 -29.79
CA ALA A 19 0.55 -4.36 -29.07
C ALA A 19 0.95 -4.23 -27.60
N LYS A 20 1.48 -3.07 -27.18
CA LYS A 20 1.89 -2.78 -25.80
C LYS A 20 2.86 -3.83 -25.22
N ASP A 21 3.87 -4.17 -26.02
CA ASP A 21 4.95 -5.04 -25.59
C ASP A 21 6.02 -4.22 -24.87
N PHE A 22 6.11 -4.42 -23.56
CA PHE A 22 7.07 -3.78 -22.66
C PHE A 22 8.15 -4.75 -22.17
N VAL A 23 8.11 -6.02 -22.58
CA VAL A 23 9.04 -7.07 -22.11
C VAL A 23 10.51 -6.67 -22.29
N PRO A 24 10.94 -6.07 -23.43
CA PRO A 24 12.34 -5.66 -23.61
C PRO A 24 12.82 -4.59 -22.60
N ILE A 25 11.87 -3.88 -21.98
CA ILE A 25 12.15 -2.85 -20.98
C ILE A 25 12.29 -3.50 -19.61
N TRP A 26 11.35 -4.38 -19.24
CA TRP A 26 11.35 -5.08 -17.97
C TRP A 26 12.53 -6.03 -17.78
N GLU A 27 13.00 -6.68 -18.85
CA GLU A 27 14.18 -7.57 -18.80
C GLU A 27 15.47 -6.85 -18.39
N GLN A 28 15.51 -5.52 -18.49
CA GLN A 28 16.66 -4.72 -18.07
C GLN A 28 16.57 -4.24 -16.62
N GLY A 29 15.39 -4.35 -15.99
CA GLY A 29 15.17 -3.89 -14.61
C GLY A 29 15.30 -2.37 -14.42
N TRP A 30 14.91 -1.57 -15.42
CA TRP A 30 14.93 -0.12 -15.30
C TRP A 30 13.95 0.38 -14.22
N SER A 31 14.38 1.34 -13.42
CA SER A 31 13.55 2.03 -12.42
C SER A 31 13.36 3.52 -12.71
N ASP A 32 14.16 4.10 -13.61
CA ASP A 32 14.10 5.49 -14.03
C ASP A 32 13.84 5.57 -15.54
N CYS A 33 12.56 5.75 -15.89
CA CYS A 33 12.09 5.83 -17.27
C CYS A 33 11.08 6.97 -17.40
N SER A 34 11.15 7.69 -18.53
CA SER A 34 10.10 8.59 -18.98
C SER A 34 9.33 7.99 -20.15
N ALA A 35 8.04 8.28 -20.25
CA ALA A 35 7.20 7.85 -21.36
C ALA A 35 6.71 9.07 -22.13
N SER A 36 6.57 8.91 -23.44
CA SER A 36 6.01 9.93 -24.31
C SER A 36 5.08 9.28 -25.32
N ARG A 37 3.79 9.45 -25.10
CA ARG A 37 2.73 9.02 -26.00
C ARG A 37 2.67 9.95 -27.20
N ASN A 38 2.38 9.40 -28.38
CA ASN A 38 2.10 10.21 -29.56
C ASN A 38 0.68 10.79 -29.49
N GLU A 39 0.30 11.66 -30.43
CA GLU A 39 -1.05 12.26 -30.50
C GLU A 39 -2.13 11.30 -31.07
N ALA A 40 -1.92 9.97 -30.99
CA ALA A 40 -2.91 9.02 -31.49
C ALA A 40 -4.23 9.11 -30.69
N PRO A 41 -5.40 8.79 -31.27
CA PRO A 41 -6.65 8.68 -30.51
C PRO A 41 -6.52 7.71 -29.32
N LEU A 42 -7.17 8.03 -28.21
CA LEU A 42 -7.10 7.20 -26.99
C LEU A 42 -7.79 5.85 -27.20
N GLY A 43 -7.08 4.76 -26.90
CA GLY A 43 -7.66 3.42 -26.87
C GLY A 43 -8.54 3.18 -25.64
N ALA A 44 -9.37 2.15 -25.66
CA ALA A 44 -10.28 1.82 -24.55
C ALA A 44 -9.53 1.55 -23.22
N ALA A 45 -8.36 0.91 -23.28
CA ALA A 45 -7.53 0.66 -22.09
C ALA A 45 -6.95 1.96 -21.51
N GLU A 46 -6.57 2.91 -22.37
CA GLU A 46 -6.04 4.21 -21.96
C GLU A 46 -7.12 5.07 -21.29
N GLN A 47 -8.31 5.13 -21.89
CA GLN A 47 -9.46 5.82 -21.29
C GLN A 47 -9.83 5.23 -19.93
N LYS A 48 -9.79 3.89 -19.81
CA LYS A 48 -10.04 3.21 -18.54
C LYS A 48 -8.94 3.48 -17.51
N ALA A 49 -7.68 3.54 -17.94
CA ALA A 49 -6.53 3.82 -17.08
C ALA A 49 -6.62 5.23 -16.48
N LEU A 50 -6.84 6.26 -17.30
CA LEU A 50 -7.03 7.65 -16.85
C LEU A 50 -8.17 7.74 -15.83
N LYS A 51 -9.34 7.18 -16.17
CA LYS A 51 -10.50 7.17 -15.26
C LYS A 51 -10.20 6.45 -13.93
N THR A 52 -9.42 5.39 -13.97
CA THR A 52 -9.07 4.60 -12.77
C THR A 52 -8.09 5.37 -11.88
N ALA A 53 -7.14 6.09 -12.49
CA ALA A 53 -6.17 6.93 -11.80
C ALA A 53 -6.77 8.26 -11.29
N GLY A 54 -7.97 8.63 -11.74
CA GLY A 54 -8.57 9.93 -11.43
C GLY A 54 -7.95 11.09 -12.23
N TYR A 55 -7.38 10.79 -13.39
CA TYR A 55 -6.80 11.77 -14.29
C TYR A 55 -7.81 12.21 -15.35
N ASP A 56 -7.82 13.51 -15.62
CA ASP A 56 -8.77 14.13 -16.54
C ASP A 56 -8.13 14.51 -17.88
N GLN A 57 -6.80 14.58 -17.95
CA GLN A 57 -6.10 15.01 -19.15
C GLN A 57 -5.43 13.82 -19.89
N PRO A 58 -5.51 13.75 -21.23
CA PRO A 58 -4.85 12.71 -22.00
C PRO A 58 -3.33 12.63 -21.82
N GLU A 59 -2.67 13.77 -21.57
CA GLU A 59 -1.22 13.86 -21.32
C GLU A 59 -0.78 13.13 -20.05
N ASP A 60 -1.68 12.94 -19.07
CA ASP A 60 -1.38 12.20 -17.84
C ASP A 60 -1.16 10.69 -18.11
N LEU A 61 -1.44 10.20 -19.33
CA LEU A 61 -1.08 8.84 -19.73
C LEU A 61 0.43 8.59 -19.69
N ASP A 62 1.24 9.62 -19.91
CA ASP A 62 2.70 9.47 -19.85
C ASP A 62 3.10 9.02 -18.44
N LEU A 63 2.54 9.64 -17.39
CA LEU A 63 2.75 9.23 -16.00
C LEU A 63 2.33 7.77 -15.75
N LEU A 64 1.19 7.34 -16.30
CA LEU A 64 0.72 5.97 -16.13
C LEU A 64 1.59 4.94 -16.88
N TYR A 65 2.15 5.31 -18.03
CA TYR A 65 3.08 4.47 -18.76
C TYR A 65 4.46 4.42 -18.11
N GLU A 66 4.96 5.55 -17.58
CA GLU A 66 6.16 5.61 -16.73
C GLU A 66 6.01 4.69 -15.53
N ARG A 67 4.90 4.87 -14.81
CA ARG A 67 4.57 4.07 -13.65
C ARG A 67 4.52 2.59 -13.99
N CYS A 68 3.84 2.24 -15.09
CA CYS A 68 3.73 0.89 -15.60
C CYS A 68 5.09 0.23 -15.88
N VAL A 69 6.06 0.97 -16.42
CA VAL A 69 7.40 0.44 -16.71
C VAL A 69 8.27 0.35 -15.47
N ALA A 70 8.14 1.30 -14.55
CA ALA A 70 8.94 1.39 -13.33
C ALA A 70 8.37 0.61 -12.14
N LEU A 71 7.30 -0.18 -12.32
CA LEU A 71 6.80 -1.07 -11.27
C LEU A 71 7.91 -2.08 -10.92
N SER A 72 8.41 -2.05 -9.69
CA SER A 72 9.37 -3.04 -9.20
C SER A 72 8.71 -4.02 -8.24
N GLU A 73 9.24 -5.24 -8.15
CA GLU A 73 8.87 -6.17 -7.06
C GLU A 73 9.33 -5.62 -5.70
N ASP A 74 10.42 -4.85 -5.70
CA ASP A 74 10.97 -4.14 -4.52
C ASP A 74 10.15 -2.92 -4.09
N TYR A 75 9.01 -2.63 -4.74
CA TYR A 75 8.09 -1.56 -4.33
C TYR A 75 7.46 -1.80 -2.94
N GLU A 76 7.81 -2.92 -2.31
CA GLU A 76 7.57 -3.26 -0.90
C GLU A 76 8.49 -2.47 0.08
N TYR A 77 9.52 -1.74 -0.39
CA TYR A 77 10.57 -1.18 0.48
C TYR A 77 10.49 0.32 0.86
N SER A 78 9.47 1.09 0.44
CA SER A 78 9.31 2.48 0.89
C SER A 78 8.14 2.65 1.86
N SER A 79 8.19 1.95 2.98
CA SER A 79 7.21 2.07 4.05
C SER A 79 7.94 2.17 5.40
N SER A 80 8.15 3.40 5.84
CA SER A 80 8.01 3.71 7.26
C SER A 80 6.53 3.98 7.61
N TYR A 81 5.62 3.84 6.63
CA TYR A 81 4.17 3.96 6.71
C TYR A 81 3.53 2.94 5.75
N ASP A 82 2.94 1.89 6.31
CA ASP A 82 2.72 0.57 5.70
C ASP A 82 1.49 0.42 4.81
N SER A 83 1.10 1.48 4.09
CA SER A 83 -0.03 1.42 3.15
C SER A 83 0.06 2.52 2.09
N PHE A 84 -0.22 2.16 0.84
CA PHE A 84 -0.42 3.13 -0.23
C PHE A 84 -1.53 4.12 0.11
N THR A 85 -1.38 5.38 -0.31
CA THR A 85 -2.51 6.31 -0.27
C THR A 85 -3.59 5.89 -1.28
N PRO A 86 -4.86 6.34 -1.11
CA PRO A 86 -5.91 6.10 -2.09
C PRO A 86 -5.52 6.54 -3.51
N GLU A 87 -4.82 7.66 -3.63
CA GLU A 87 -4.34 8.22 -4.88
C GLU A 87 -3.26 7.33 -5.52
N GLU A 88 -2.28 6.88 -4.72
CA GLU A 88 -1.23 5.95 -5.20
C GLU A 88 -1.84 4.63 -5.67
N MET A 89 -2.81 4.08 -4.93
CA MET A 89 -3.52 2.86 -5.34
C MET A 89 -4.27 3.05 -6.66
N ALA A 90 -4.90 4.21 -6.86
CA ALA A 90 -5.62 4.54 -8.08
C ALA A 90 -4.66 4.65 -9.28
N GLU A 91 -3.54 5.37 -9.12
CA GLU A 91 -2.53 5.56 -10.15
C GLU A 91 -1.90 4.23 -10.57
N ILE A 92 -1.46 3.41 -9.60
CA ILE A 92 -0.87 2.09 -9.88
C ILE A 92 -1.89 1.17 -10.54
N SER A 93 -3.16 1.20 -10.09
CA SER A 93 -4.25 0.44 -10.73
C SER A 93 -4.47 0.88 -12.18
N GLY A 94 -4.40 2.19 -12.46
CA GLY A 94 -4.44 2.75 -13.81
C GLY A 94 -3.28 2.26 -14.68
N ALA A 95 -2.05 2.32 -14.15
CA ALA A 95 -0.84 1.85 -14.82
C ALA A 95 -0.91 0.35 -15.18
N LEU A 96 -1.39 -0.49 -14.25
CA LEU A 96 -1.56 -1.94 -14.48
C LEU A 96 -2.60 -2.27 -15.57
N LEU A 97 -3.56 -1.38 -15.86
CA LEU A 97 -4.46 -1.54 -17.01
C LEU A 97 -3.73 -1.33 -18.35
N LEU A 98 -2.59 -0.62 -18.34
CA LEU A 98 -1.76 -0.39 -19.52
C LEU A 98 -0.75 -1.53 -19.75
N CYS A 99 -0.30 -2.19 -18.68
CA CYS A 99 0.57 -3.37 -18.73
C CYS A 99 0.10 -4.50 -17.81
N PRO A 100 -0.99 -5.21 -18.17
CA PRO A 100 -1.51 -6.31 -17.35
C PRO A 100 -0.54 -7.50 -17.22
N ASN A 101 0.45 -7.60 -18.10
CA ASN A 101 1.45 -8.67 -18.11
C ASN A 101 2.77 -8.28 -17.39
N HIS A 102 2.80 -7.15 -16.68
CA HIS A 102 3.98 -6.75 -15.92
C HIS A 102 4.39 -7.87 -14.94
N PRO A 103 5.69 -8.22 -14.80
CA PRO A 103 6.14 -9.26 -13.88
C PRO A 103 5.61 -9.09 -12.45
N ALA A 104 5.73 -7.88 -11.92
CA ALA A 104 5.23 -7.50 -10.60
C ALA A 104 3.68 -7.36 -10.50
N ALA A 105 2.90 -7.47 -11.60
CA ALA A 105 1.46 -7.14 -11.60
C ALA A 105 0.66 -7.90 -10.53
N LYS A 106 0.96 -9.19 -10.33
CA LYS A 106 0.27 -10.03 -9.34
C LYS A 106 0.55 -9.57 -7.92
N GLN A 107 1.82 -9.31 -7.60
CA GLN A 107 2.26 -8.88 -6.26
C GLN A 107 1.69 -7.49 -5.95
N VAL A 108 1.85 -6.54 -6.87
CA VAL A 108 1.36 -5.16 -6.70
C VAL A 108 -0.17 -5.12 -6.56
N THR A 109 -0.90 -5.92 -7.34
CA THR A 109 -2.37 -6.02 -7.19
C THR A 109 -2.77 -6.56 -5.82
N ALA A 110 -2.03 -7.54 -5.29
CA ALA A 110 -2.27 -8.07 -3.96
C ALA A 110 -1.94 -7.04 -2.87
N ALA A 111 -0.87 -6.26 -3.04
CA ALA A 111 -0.50 -5.18 -2.13
C ALA A 111 -1.57 -4.08 -2.10
N ILE A 112 -2.06 -3.62 -3.26
CA ILE A 112 -3.17 -2.65 -3.33
C ILE A 112 -4.41 -3.18 -2.62
N LYS A 113 -4.77 -4.44 -2.85
CA LYS A 113 -5.92 -5.07 -2.19
C LYS A 113 -5.75 -5.03 -0.66
N LYS A 114 -4.57 -5.40 -0.16
CA LYS A 114 -4.25 -5.36 1.27
C LYS A 114 -4.30 -3.92 1.81
N SER A 115 -3.70 -2.95 1.12
CA SER A 115 -3.74 -1.54 1.54
C SER A 115 -5.17 -0.99 1.62
N LYS A 116 -6.05 -1.41 0.70
CA LYS A 116 -7.48 -1.06 0.77
C LYS A 116 -8.16 -1.68 1.99
N GLU A 117 -7.95 -2.97 2.23
CA GLU A 117 -8.49 -3.66 3.42
C GLU A 117 -8.01 -2.98 4.71
N ASP A 118 -6.74 -2.58 4.75
CA ASP A 118 -6.14 -1.88 5.88
C ASP A 118 -6.72 -0.48 6.08
N ALA A 119 -6.92 0.27 5.00
CA ALA A 119 -7.59 1.56 5.04
C ALA A 119 -9.03 1.44 5.59
N ASP A 120 -9.78 0.43 5.13
CA ASP A 120 -11.14 0.16 5.62
C ASP A 120 -11.13 -0.18 7.12
N LEU A 121 -10.15 -0.97 7.58
CA LEU A 121 -9.99 -1.29 9.00
C LEU A 121 -9.59 -0.07 9.85
N ARG A 122 -8.70 0.82 9.37
CA ARG A 122 -8.35 2.07 10.06
C ARG A 122 -9.55 3.00 10.16
N ALA A 123 -10.31 3.16 9.08
CA ALA A 123 -11.55 3.93 9.08
C ALA A 123 -12.58 3.36 10.07
N ALA A 124 -12.62 2.03 10.22
CA ALA A 124 -13.44 1.34 11.20
C ALA A 124 -12.87 1.33 12.62
N LYS A 125 -11.68 1.92 12.86
CA LYS A 125 -10.97 1.92 14.16
C LYS A 125 -10.61 0.52 14.65
N ARG A 126 -10.31 -0.36 13.69
CA ARG A 126 -9.98 -1.78 13.89
C ARG A 126 -8.58 -2.14 13.42
N LEU A 127 -7.79 -1.15 13.01
CA LEU A 127 -6.38 -1.28 12.70
C LEU A 127 -5.63 -0.11 13.32
N PHE A 128 -4.68 -0.37 14.22
CA PHE A 128 -3.99 0.68 14.98
C PHE A 128 -2.64 0.18 15.52
N GLY A 129 -1.69 1.09 15.66
CA GLY A 129 -0.33 0.80 16.14
C GLY A 129 -0.13 1.17 17.60
N SER A 130 1.06 1.67 17.92
CA SER A 130 1.35 2.26 19.24
C SER A 130 0.58 3.55 19.46
N GLY A 131 0.10 3.74 20.69
CA GLY A 131 -0.67 4.90 21.10
C GLY A 131 -1.51 4.62 22.34
N VAL A 132 -2.18 5.67 22.82
CA VAL A 132 -3.21 5.60 23.86
C VAL A 132 -4.53 5.93 23.17
N TYR A 133 -5.50 5.00 23.24
CA TYR A 133 -6.74 5.08 22.49
C TYR A 133 -7.94 5.02 23.42
N ARG A 134 -8.89 5.93 23.24
CA ARG A 134 -10.18 5.84 23.90
C ARG A 134 -11.04 4.75 23.25
N VAL A 135 -11.48 3.78 24.05
CA VAL A 135 -12.29 2.65 23.56
C VAL A 135 -13.70 3.13 23.21
N GLY A 136 -14.18 2.74 22.03
CA GLY A 136 -15.45 3.18 21.44
C GLY A 136 -15.36 4.49 20.65
N GLU A 137 -14.28 5.27 20.81
CA GLU A 137 -14.07 6.54 20.11
C GLU A 137 -12.89 6.54 19.16
N GLU A 138 -11.77 5.92 19.53
CA GLU A 138 -10.53 5.88 18.72
C GLU A 138 -10.15 4.44 18.35
N VAL A 139 -10.56 3.48 19.18
CA VAL A 139 -10.46 2.04 18.90
C VAL A 139 -11.82 1.37 19.14
N ALA A 140 -12.24 0.50 18.24
CA ALA A 140 -13.47 -0.28 18.43
C ALA A 140 -13.26 -1.41 19.44
N PRO A 141 -14.29 -1.81 20.23
CA PRO A 141 -14.23 -3.05 20.99
C PRO A 141 -14.09 -4.26 20.08
N GLY A 142 -13.32 -5.26 20.51
CA GLY A 142 -13.07 -6.46 19.73
C GLY A 142 -11.90 -7.28 20.23
N THR A 143 -11.66 -8.41 19.58
CA THR A 143 -10.45 -9.21 19.78
C THR A 143 -9.46 -8.89 18.68
N TYR A 144 -8.24 -8.55 19.09
CA TYR A 144 -7.17 -8.12 18.23
C TYR A 144 -5.96 -9.02 18.40
N ALA A 145 -5.20 -9.22 17.33
CA ALA A 145 -3.95 -9.94 17.34
C ALA A 145 -2.85 -9.19 16.58
N ILE A 146 -1.63 -9.46 17.01
CA ILE A 146 -0.40 -9.18 16.29
C ILE A 146 0.31 -10.53 16.06
N GLU A 147 0.91 -10.70 14.88
CA GLU A 147 1.65 -11.90 14.48
C GLU A 147 3.01 -11.50 13.90
N GLY A 148 4.00 -12.37 14.05
CA GLY A 148 5.37 -12.14 13.55
C GLY A 148 6.41 -12.17 14.67
N ASP A 149 7.57 -11.58 14.41
CA ASP A 149 8.63 -11.44 15.42
C ASP A 149 8.34 -10.25 16.34
N ILE A 150 7.62 -10.52 17.43
CA ILE A 150 7.20 -9.49 18.39
C ILE A 150 8.24 -9.42 19.50
N ALA A 151 8.70 -8.21 19.83
CA ALA A 151 9.61 -7.96 20.94
C ALA A 151 9.36 -6.58 21.53
N ASN A 152 9.62 -6.42 22.84
CA ASN A 152 9.43 -5.16 23.58
C ASN A 152 8.02 -4.57 23.44
N CYS A 153 6.99 -5.44 23.43
CA CYS A 153 5.59 -5.04 23.29
C CYS A 153 4.95 -4.87 24.66
N TYR A 154 4.46 -3.68 24.96
CA TYR A 154 3.62 -3.39 26.11
C TYR A 154 2.19 -3.09 25.66
N TRP A 155 1.21 -3.66 26.33
CA TRP A 155 -0.17 -3.23 26.20
C TRP A 155 -0.87 -3.20 27.55
N GLU A 156 -1.89 -2.34 27.66
CA GLU A 156 -2.76 -2.28 28.83
C GLU A 156 -4.17 -1.85 28.47
N ARG A 157 -5.12 -2.32 29.27
CA ARG A 157 -6.53 -1.91 29.29
C ARG A 157 -6.76 -1.16 30.59
N GLN A 158 -7.37 0.02 30.52
CA GLN A 158 -7.64 0.86 31.67
C GLN A 158 -9.14 1.11 31.85
N ASP A 159 -9.55 1.36 33.09
CA ASP A 159 -10.90 1.81 33.43
C ASP A 159 -11.03 3.35 33.38
N ARG A 160 -12.21 3.86 33.73
CA ARG A 160 -12.52 5.31 33.68
C ARG A 160 -11.72 6.15 34.67
N ASN A 161 -11.13 5.53 35.68
CA ASN A 161 -10.31 6.19 36.69
C ASN A 161 -8.82 6.15 36.31
N GLY A 162 -8.48 5.52 35.17
CA GLY A 162 -7.10 5.28 34.77
C GLY A 162 -6.46 4.10 35.50
N GLU A 163 -7.25 3.27 36.19
CA GLU A 163 -6.73 2.06 36.83
C GLU A 163 -6.56 0.95 35.78
N ILE A 164 -5.45 0.23 35.85
CA ILE A 164 -5.17 -0.89 34.94
C ILE A 164 -6.12 -2.04 35.26
N ILE A 165 -6.92 -2.42 34.27
CA ILE A 165 -7.77 -3.62 34.27
C ILE A 165 -6.91 -4.85 33.99
N ASP A 166 -6.04 -4.75 32.99
CA ASP A 166 -5.19 -5.84 32.51
C ASP A 166 -4.01 -5.26 31.72
N ASN A 167 -2.84 -5.85 31.83
CA ASN A 167 -1.66 -5.45 31.06
C ASN A 167 -0.67 -6.59 30.87
N ASN A 168 0.23 -6.43 29.90
CA ASN A 168 1.36 -7.34 29.76
C ASN A 168 2.55 -6.65 29.09
N PHE A 169 3.76 -7.06 29.49
CA PHE A 169 5.00 -6.75 28.79
C PHE A 169 5.58 -8.03 28.17
N ILE A 170 5.50 -8.11 26.85
CA ILE A 170 5.98 -9.24 26.05
C ILE A 170 7.41 -8.95 25.57
N GLY A 171 8.38 -9.63 26.16
CA GLY A 171 9.79 -9.57 25.73
C GLY A 171 10.04 -10.22 24.38
N SER A 172 9.38 -11.36 24.10
CA SER A 172 9.38 -12.00 22.78
C SER A 172 8.17 -12.92 22.60
N ALA A 173 7.52 -12.90 21.44
CA ALA A 173 6.45 -13.82 21.07
C ALA A 173 6.31 -13.96 19.54
N LYS A 174 5.57 -14.99 19.10
CA LYS A 174 5.14 -15.16 17.70
C LYS A 174 3.74 -14.64 17.41
N ARG A 175 2.91 -14.56 18.45
CA ARG A 175 1.54 -14.04 18.40
C ARG A 175 1.18 -13.49 19.77
N VAL A 176 0.52 -12.33 19.80
CA VAL A 176 -0.12 -11.77 20.99
C VAL A 176 -1.56 -11.44 20.63
N GLN A 177 -2.50 -11.74 21.52
CA GLN A 177 -3.92 -11.52 21.30
C GLN A 177 -4.54 -10.87 22.54
N VAL A 178 -5.36 -9.84 22.33
CA VAL A 178 -6.03 -9.09 23.40
C VAL A 178 -7.51 -8.90 23.04
N THR A 179 -8.39 -8.99 24.03
CA THR A 179 -9.80 -8.59 23.86
C THR A 179 -10.03 -7.27 24.54
N ILE A 180 -10.24 -6.22 23.75
CA ILE A 180 -10.64 -4.88 24.19
C ILE A 180 -12.16 -4.91 24.36
N ARG A 181 -12.64 -4.77 25.59
CA ARG A 181 -14.07 -4.83 25.90
C ARG A 181 -14.69 -3.45 25.74
N ALA A 182 -15.98 -3.41 25.41
CA ALA A 182 -16.73 -2.16 25.34
C ALA A 182 -16.83 -1.42 26.70
N SER A 183 -16.56 -2.11 27.81
CA SER A 183 -16.50 -1.53 29.14
C SER A 183 -15.18 -0.86 29.47
N ASP A 184 -14.13 -1.13 28.70
CA ASP A 184 -12.82 -0.51 28.91
C ASP A 184 -12.90 0.97 28.55
N TYR A 185 -12.09 1.79 29.19
CA TYR A 185 -12.05 3.22 28.93
C TYR A 185 -10.95 3.59 27.95
N ALA A 186 -9.74 3.07 28.17
CA ALA A 186 -8.60 3.29 27.31
C ALA A 186 -7.84 1.99 27.04
N PHE A 187 -7.20 1.93 25.88
CA PHE A 187 -6.24 0.91 25.51
C PHE A 187 -4.92 1.59 25.14
N THR A 188 -3.82 1.17 25.78
CA THR A 188 -2.48 1.62 25.44
C THR A 188 -1.72 0.49 24.77
N SER A 189 -0.97 0.81 23.73
CA SER A 189 -0.04 -0.08 23.05
C SER A 189 1.27 0.64 22.82
N ASP A 190 2.40 -0.02 23.12
CA ASP A 190 3.73 0.49 22.84
C ASP A 190 4.66 -0.63 22.40
N GLY A 191 5.44 -0.40 21.35
CA GLY A 191 6.36 -1.41 20.78
C GLY A 191 5.73 -2.70 20.22
N CYS A 192 4.40 -2.77 20.07
CA CYS A 192 3.70 -4.01 19.68
C CYS A 192 3.57 -4.27 18.17
N GLY A 193 3.81 -3.26 17.34
CA GLY A 193 3.41 -3.29 15.94
C GLY A 193 1.93 -2.92 15.77
N GLU A 194 1.28 -3.43 14.73
CA GLU A 194 -0.07 -3.04 14.34
C GLU A 194 -1.12 -4.10 14.71
N TRP A 195 -2.03 -3.74 15.62
CA TRP A 195 -3.15 -4.58 16.05
C TRP A 195 -4.22 -4.68 14.98
N ARG A 196 -4.58 -5.91 14.61
CA ARG A 196 -5.64 -6.21 13.62
C ARG A 196 -6.69 -7.13 14.23
N PRO A 197 -7.92 -7.22 13.70
CA PRO A 197 -8.90 -8.18 14.19
C PRO A 197 -8.35 -9.61 14.10
N ALA A 198 -8.48 -10.38 15.18
CA ALA A 198 -7.91 -11.73 15.32
C ALA A 198 -8.67 -12.83 14.57
#